data_AF-B0DZJ1-F1
#
_entry.id   AF-B0DZJ1-F1
#
_cell.length_a   1.000
_cell.length_b   1.000
_cell.length_c   1.000
_cell.angle_alpha   90.00
_cell.angle_beta   90.00
_cell.angle_gamma   90.00
#
_symmetry.space_group_name_H-M   'P 1'
#
loop_
_entity.id
_entity.type
_entity.pdbx_description
1 polymer ?
#
loop_
_entity_poly.entity_id
_entity_poly.type
_entity_poly.pdbx_seq_one_letter_code
_entity_poly.pdbx_strand_id
1 'polypeptide(L)'
;MRQAEVGLHFHESFGASSTMQPFNIRFKLNRIPVKRQHQAVDTVFTQVHVLFPLAAHLLSFNMMGIQLIKVFNSLIQSNQSQLLAVKSIVNQTPGSPPFVVFGLPGTSKTITIVEAILQLLRSNPQARILACAPSNSAANLIAERLSAGLNTDQLF
;
A
#
# COMPACT_ATOMS: atom_id res chain seq x y z
N MET A 1 -16.01 10.83 -21.33
CA MET A 1 -15.84 10.44 -22.74
C MET A 1 -14.64 11.17 -23.32
N ARG A 2 -13.48 10.50 -23.37
CA ARG A 2 -12.27 10.79 -24.17
C ARG A 2 -11.57 9.44 -24.41
N GLN A 3 -12.32 8.46 -24.92
CA GLN A 3 -11.82 7.08 -25.10
C GLN A 3 -11.19 6.84 -26.48
N ALA A 4 -11.29 7.82 -27.40
CA ALA A 4 -10.78 7.70 -28.77
C ALA A 4 -9.50 8.50 -29.06
N GLU A 5 -9.00 9.27 -28.08
CA GLU A 5 -7.84 10.16 -28.26
C GLU A 5 -6.77 9.82 -27.22
N VAL A 6 -5.50 9.87 -27.64
CA VAL A 6 -4.34 9.69 -26.76
C VAL A 6 -3.48 10.95 -26.86
N GLY A 7 -3.24 11.60 -25.72
CA GLY A 7 -2.28 12.69 -25.61
C GLY A 7 -0.86 12.13 -25.52
N LEU A 8 0.04 12.63 -26.37
CA LEU A 8 1.47 12.34 -26.32
C LEU A 8 2.23 13.63 -26.05
N HIS A 9 3.25 13.56 -25.21
CA HIS A 9 4.18 14.65 -24.99
C HIS A 9 5.57 14.18 -25.37
N PHE A 10 6.21 14.89 -26.29
CA PHE A 10 7.59 14.61 -26.68
C PHE A 10 8.54 15.41 -25.80
N HIS A 11 9.68 14.81 -25.47
CA HIS A 11 10.76 15.51 -24.80
C HIS A 11 11.23 16.69 -25.67
N GLU A 12 11.67 17.80 -25.07
CA GLU A 12 12.06 19.04 -25.79
C GLU A 12 13.16 18.82 -26.84
N SER A 13 14.02 17.81 -26.61
CA SER A 13 15.08 17.43 -27.57
C SER A 13 14.55 16.70 -28.81
N PHE A 14 13.28 16.33 -28.85
CA PHE A 14 12.66 15.73 -30.01
C PHE A 14 12.34 16.85 -31.00
N GLY A 15 13.17 16.99 -32.04
CA GLY A 15 13.07 18.02 -33.06
C GLY A 15 11.87 17.87 -34.00
N ALA A 16 10.66 17.84 -33.43
CA ALA A 16 9.41 17.87 -34.18
C ALA A 16 9.21 19.29 -34.74
N SER A 17 9.85 19.55 -35.87
CA SER A 17 9.59 20.76 -36.65
C SER A 17 8.36 20.52 -37.53
N SER A 18 7.35 21.38 -37.37
CA SER A 18 6.09 21.45 -38.12
C SER A 18 4.98 20.44 -37.75
N THR A 19 3.79 20.99 -37.47
CA THR A 19 2.53 20.33 -37.08
C THR A 19 1.84 19.55 -38.20
N MET A 20 2.49 19.36 -39.35
CA MET A 20 1.83 18.90 -40.59
C MET A 20 2.32 17.55 -41.12
N GLN A 21 3.24 16.88 -40.41
CA GLN A 21 3.71 15.54 -40.79
C GLN A 21 3.05 14.43 -39.96
N PRO A 22 2.64 13.31 -40.58
CA PRO A 22 2.13 12.16 -39.86
C PRO A 22 3.26 11.47 -39.08
N PHE A 23 2.98 11.06 -37.85
CA PHE A 23 3.92 10.32 -37.00
C PHE A 23 3.62 8.82 -37.00
N ASN A 24 4.68 8.01 -37.03
CA ASN A 24 4.59 6.57 -36.80
C ASN A 24 4.68 6.28 -35.30
N ILE A 25 3.59 5.78 -34.71
CA ILE A 25 3.49 5.49 -33.28
C ILE A 25 3.57 3.98 -33.06
N ARG A 26 4.42 3.55 -32.13
CA ARG A 26 4.50 2.15 -31.70
C ARG A 26 4.49 2.05 -30.18
N PHE A 27 3.48 1.38 -29.65
CA PHE A 27 3.45 1.01 -28.24
C PHE A 27 4.43 -0.13 -27.97
N LYS A 28 5.32 0.06 -27.00
CA LYS A 28 6.27 -0.95 -26.54
C LYS A 28 5.91 -1.37 -25.12
N LEU A 29 5.95 -2.67 -24.86
CA LEU A 29 5.81 -3.19 -23.51
C LEU A 29 6.97 -2.69 -22.65
N ASN A 30 6.65 -2.07 -21.51
CA ASN A 30 7.65 -1.75 -20.51
C ASN A 30 8.11 -3.05 -19.81
N ARG A 31 9.39 -3.42 -19.99
CA ARG A 31 9.97 -4.63 -19.39
C ARG A 31 10.38 -4.44 -17.92
N ILE A 32 10.39 -3.22 -17.40
CA ILE A 32 10.84 -2.93 -16.03
C ILE A 32 10.02 -3.68 -14.96
N PRO A 33 8.66 -3.71 -15.00
CA PRO A 33 7.88 -4.43 -14.00
C PRO A 33 8.24 -5.92 -13.93
N VAL A 34 8.35 -6.59 -15.08
CA VAL A 34 8.71 -8.02 -15.16
C VAL A 34 10.13 -8.24 -14.67
N LYS A 35 11.09 -7.41 -15.07
CA LYS A 35 12.48 -7.50 -14.56
C LYS A 35 12.54 -7.33 -13.05
N ARG A 36 11.75 -6.42 -12.46
CA ARG A 36 11.68 -6.24 -11.01
C ARG A 36 11.04 -7.43 -10.30
N GLN A 37 10.05 -8.07 -10.90
CA GLN A 37 9.46 -9.31 -10.37
C GLN A 37 10.49 -10.44 -10.34
N HIS A 38 11.23 -10.65 -11.44
CA HIS A 38 12.33 -11.63 -11.46
C HIS A 38 13.40 -11.29 -10.43
N GLN A 39 13.84 -10.03 -10.39
CA GLN A 39 14.80 -9.57 -9.38
C GLN A 39 14.32 -9.86 -7.95
N ALA A 40 13.03 -9.66 -7.65
CA ALA A 40 12.48 -9.91 -6.32
C ALA A 40 12.49 -11.40 -5.96
N VAL A 41 12.25 -12.29 -6.92
CA VAL A 41 12.34 -13.75 -6.73
C VAL A 41 13.79 -14.20 -6.56
N ASP A 42 14.71 -13.62 -7.33
CA ASP A 42 16.14 -13.94 -7.27
C ASP A 42 16.83 -13.37 -6.01
N THR A 43 16.19 -12.42 -5.32
CA THR A 43 16.72 -11.83 -4.09
C THR A 43 16.60 -12.82 -2.94
N VAL A 44 17.71 -13.09 -2.25
CA VAL A 44 17.72 -13.96 -1.07
C VAL A 44 16.85 -13.36 0.03
N PHE A 45 15.75 -14.04 0.35
CA PHE A 45 14.86 -13.65 1.44
C PHE A 45 15.03 -14.60 2.63
N THR A 46 15.56 -14.07 3.73
CA THR A 46 15.95 -14.88 4.91
C THR A 46 14.79 -15.21 5.84
N GLN A 47 13.65 -14.52 5.73
CA GLN A 47 12.51 -14.67 6.64
C GLN A 47 11.43 -15.62 6.10
N VAL A 48 11.76 -16.92 5.98
CA VAL A 48 10.87 -17.94 5.39
C VAL A 48 9.45 -17.94 6.00
N HIS A 49 9.31 -17.67 7.30
CA HIS A 49 8.01 -17.61 7.99
C HIS A 49 7.06 -16.53 7.48
N VAL A 50 7.59 -15.49 6.82
CA VAL A 50 6.77 -14.45 6.16
C VAL A 50 6.20 -14.96 4.84
N LEU A 51 6.96 -15.75 4.08
CA LEU A 51 6.49 -16.31 2.80
C LEU A 51 5.63 -17.55 2.99
N PHE A 52 6.01 -18.41 3.94
CA PHE A 52 5.39 -19.71 4.19
C PHE A 52 5.15 -19.89 5.70
N PRO A 53 4.14 -19.20 6.26
CA PRO A 53 3.81 -19.31 7.67
C PRO A 53 3.33 -20.72 8.02
N LEU A 54 3.81 -21.26 9.14
CA LEU A 54 3.43 -22.56 9.71
C LEU A 54 2.69 -22.35 11.02
N ALA A 55 1.93 -23.35 11.47
CA ALA A 55 1.20 -23.28 12.74
C ALA A 55 2.11 -22.95 13.93
N ALA A 56 3.35 -23.47 13.95
CA ALA A 56 4.33 -23.15 14.99
C ALA A 56 4.67 -21.66 15.08
N HIS A 57 4.67 -20.93 13.96
CA HIS A 57 4.90 -19.48 13.92
C HIS A 57 3.70 -18.69 14.47
N LEU A 58 2.51 -19.30 14.51
CA LEU A 58 1.31 -18.67 15.05
C LEU A 58 1.24 -18.80 16.58
N LEU A 59 1.89 -19.80 17.18
CA LEU A 59 1.87 -20.02 18.63
C LEU A 59 2.60 -18.92 19.42
N SER A 60 3.50 -18.19 18.77
CA SER A 60 4.17 -17.02 19.35
C SER A 60 3.29 -15.76 19.39
N PHE A 61 2.06 -15.81 18.83
CA PHE A 61 1.10 -14.73 19.01
C PHE A 61 0.56 -14.74 20.42
N ASN A 62 1.17 -13.92 21.26
CA ASN A 62 0.55 -13.56 22.51
C ASN A 62 -0.45 -12.43 22.25
N MET A 63 -1.76 -12.73 22.28
CA MET A 63 -2.81 -11.71 22.33
C MET A 63 -2.85 -11.03 23.72
N MET A 64 -1.70 -10.63 24.25
CA MET A 64 -1.65 -9.93 25.53
C MET A 64 -2.05 -8.48 25.34
N GLY A 65 -3.29 -8.19 25.74
CA GLY A 65 -3.83 -6.85 25.92
C GLY A 65 -4.38 -6.25 24.64
N ILE A 66 -5.70 -6.34 24.45
CA ILE A 66 -6.38 -5.46 23.51
C ILE A 66 -6.22 -4.04 24.05
N GLN A 67 -5.23 -3.29 23.55
CA GLN A 67 -5.09 -1.90 23.91
C GLN A 67 -6.36 -1.13 23.53
N LEU A 68 -6.74 -0.22 24.42
CA LEU A 68 -7.81 0.72 24.15
C LEU A 68 -7.30 1.73 23.12
N ILE A 69 -7.60 1.49 21.84
CA ILE A 69 -7.22 2.41 20.76
C ILE A 69 -8.26 3.51 20.61
N LYS A 70 -7.81 4.77 20.63
CA LYS A 70 -8.62 5.91 20.20
C LYS A 70 -8.48 6.05 18.69
N VAL A 71 -9.51 5.69 17.93
CA VAL A 71 -9.47 5.75 16.47
C VAL A 71 -9.34 7.18 15.96
N PHE A 72 -8.68 7.37 14.81
CA PHE A 72 -8.68 8.65 14.10
C PHE A 72 -9.98 8.81 13.30
N ASN A 73 -10.46 7.74 12.68
CA ASN A 73 -11.73 7.73 11.96
C ASN A 73 -12.87 7.13 12.79
N SER A 74 -13.86 7.95 13.16
CA SER A 74 -15.03 7.52 13.94
C SER A 74 -15.88 6.45 13.25
N LEU A 75 -15.86 6.35 11.91
CA LEU A 75 -16.56 5.29 11.17
C LEU A 75 -16.01 3.89 11.47
N ILE A 76 -14.75 3.79 11.89
CA ILE A 76 -14.15 2.52 12.32
C ILE A 76 -14.65 2.14 13.72
N GLN A 77 -14.91 3.13 14.59
CA GLN A 77 -15.39 2.88 15.94
C GLN A 77 -16.72 2.14 15.96
N SER A 78 -17.61 2.44 15.01
CA SER A 78 -18.91 1.79 14.87
C SER A 78 -18.87 0.44 14.15
N ASN A 79 -17.74 0.07 13.54
CA ASN A 79 -17.56 -1.20 12.85
C ASN A 79 -16.62 -2.14 13.62
N GLN A 80 -17.20 -3.07 14.37
CA GLN A 80 -16.45 -3.98 15.24
C GLN A 80 -15.42 -4.83 14.49
N SER A 81 -15.72 -5.28 13.27
CA SER A 81 -14.79 -6.09 12.46
C SER A 81 -13.58 -5.29 12.00
N GLN A 82 -13.78 -4.05 11.58
CA GLN A 82 -12.67 -3.15 11.21
C GLN A 82 -11.85 -2.77 12.45
N LEU A 83 -12.50 -2.46 13.56
CA LEU A 83 -11.82 -2.16 14.82
C LEU A 83 -10.99 -3.33 15.32
N LEU A 84 -11.51 -4.56 15.23
CA LEU A 84 -10.78 -5.78 15.55
C LEU A 84 -9.56 -5.94 14.64
N ALA A 85 -9.70 -5.72 13.33
CA ALA A 85 -8.59 -5.80 12.40
C ALA A 85 -7.48 -4.79 12.74
N VAL A 86 -7.83 -3.53 13.03
CA VAL A 86 -6.86 -2.50 13.44
C VAL A 86 -6.15 -2.92 14.73
N LYS A 87 -6.89 -3.35 15.76
CA LYS A 87 -6.32 -3.82 17.03
C LYS A 87 -5.36 -5.00 16.82
N SER A 88 -5.74 -5.97 16.00
CA SER A 88 -4.92 -7.14 15.71
C SER A 88 -3.62 -6.77 14.99
N ILE A 89 -3.65 -5.79 14.08
CA ILE A 89 -2.46 -5.30 13.37
C ILE A 89 -1.53 -4.55 14.33
N VAL A 90 -2.07 -3.64 15.14
CA VAL A 90 -1.27 -2.78 16.05
C VAL A 90 -0.59 -3.57 17.16
N ASN A 91 -1.20 -4.67 17.61
CA ASN A 91 -0.65 -5.54 18.65
C ASN A 91 0.34 -6.59 18.12
N GLN A 92 0.67 -6.58 16.82
CA GLN A 92 1.67 -7.51 16.29
C GLN A 92 3.06 -7.16 16.79
N THR A 93 3.84 -8.18 17.15
CA THR A 93 5.24 -8.03 17.54
C THR A 93 6.16 -8.18 16.31
N PRO A 94 7.38 -7.62 16.36
CA PRO A 94 8.36 -7.85 15.30
C PRO A 94 8.58 -9.36 15.07
N GLY A 95 8.52 -9.79 13.81
CA GLY A 95 8.61 -11.21 13.43
C GLY A 95 7.29 -11.97 13.43
N SER A 96 6.16 -11.31 13.75
CA SER A 96 4.83 -11.88 13.49
C SER A 96 4.66 -12.24 12.00
N PRO A 97 4.00 -13.37 11.67
CA PRO A 97 3.69 -13.71 10.29
C PRO A 97 2.68 -12.73 9.67
N PRO A 98 2.53 -12.74 8.33
CA PRO A 98 1.72 -11.77 7.63
C PRO A 98 0.26 -11.77 8.08
N PHE A 99 -0.32 -10.57 8.19
CA PHE A 99 -1.73 -10.38 8.47
C PHE A 99 -2.52 -10.10 7.19
N VAL A 100 -3.61 -10.83 6.98
CA VAL A 100 -4.48 -10.65 5.80
C VAL A 100 -5.82 -10.06 6.22
N VAL A 101 -6.10 -8.84 5.76
CA VAL A 101 -7.44 -8.23 5.89
C VAL A 101 -8.27 -8.60 4.68
N PHE A 102 -9.27 -9.46 4.89
CA PHE A 102 -10.21 -9.87 3.84
C PHE A 102 -11.54 -9.09 3.95
N GLY A 103 -12.19 -8.84 2.81
CA GLY A 103 -13.51 -8.23 2.78
C GLY A 103 -14.03 -8.04 1.35
N LEU A 104 -15.36 -8.03 1.18
CA LEU A 104 -16.03 -7.80 -0.10
C LEU A 104 -15.67 -6.43 -0.71
N PRO A 105 -15.91 -6.21 -2.02
CA PRO A 105 -15.79 -4.88 -2.62
C PRO A 105 -16.63 -3.85 -1.84
N GLY A 106 -16.08 -2.65 -1.60
CA GLY A 106 -16.77 -1.58 -0.89
C GLY A 106 -16.73 -1.65 0.65
N THR A 107 -16.15 -2.68 1.28
CA THR A 107 -16.09 -2.80 2.76
C THR A 107 -15.01 -1.95 3.44
N SER A 108 -14.60 -0.83 2.82
CA SER A 108 -13.67 0.15 3.38
C SER A 108 -12.34 -0.41 3.90
N LYS A 109 -11.83 -1.49 3.31
CA LYS A 109 -10.51 -2.08 3.65
C LYS A 109 -9.40 -1.03 3.68
N THR A 110 -9.38 -0.13 2.69
CA THR A 110 -8.41 0.97 2.61
C THR A 110 -8.46 1.86 3.85
N ILE A 111 -9.66 2.18 4.36
CA ILE A 111 -9.83 2.99 5.57
C ILE A 111 -9.30 2.24 6.80
N THR A 112 -9.55 0.93 6.89
CA THR A 112 -9.00 0.08 7.94
C THR A 112 -7.47 0.04 7.92
N ILE A 113 -6.85 -0.10 6.74
CA ILE A 113 -5.39 -0.10 6.59
C ILE A 113 -4.79 1.27 6.92
N VAL A 114 -5.40 2.37 6.44
CA VAL A 114 -4.95 3.74 6.76
C VAL A 114 -4.99 3.98 8.27
N GLU A 115 -6.07 3.59 8.94
CA GLU A 115 -6.16 3.71 10.40
C GLU A 115 -5.06 2.90 11.10
N ALA A 116 -4.82 1.66 10.67
CA ALA A 116 -3.75 0.83 11.25
C ALA A 116 -2.38 1.49 11.10
N ILE A 117 -2.07 2.06 9.93
CA ILE A 117 -0.83 2.81 9.68
C ILE A 117 -0.72 4.00 10.63
N LEU A 118 -1.78 4.80 10.77
CA LEU A 118 -1.78 5.97 11.66
C LEU A 118 -1.60 5.55 13.13
N GLN A 119 -2.21 4.45 13.57
CA GLN A 119 -2.03 3.93 14.93
C GLN A 119 -0.60 3.43 15.17
N LEU A 120 0.01 2.74 14.19
CA LEU A 120 1.40 2.30 14.27
C LEU A 120 2.37 3.49 14.38
N LEU A 121 2.18 4.53 13.57
CA LEU A 121 3.00 5.75 13.63
C LEU A 121 2.78 6.55 14.91
N ARG A 122 1.55 6.56 15.45
CA ARG A 122 1.26 7.18 16.75
C ARG A 122 1.95 6.43 17.89
N SER A 123 1.97 5.10 17.85
CA SER A 123 2.61 4.25 18.87
C SER A 123 4.14 4.31 18.78
N ASN A 124 4.68 4.32 17.56
CA ASN A 124 6.10 4.42 17.28
C ASN A 124 6.36 5.48 16.20
N PRO A 125 6.65 6.74 16.59
CA PRO A 125 6.95 7.82 15.65
C PRO A 125 8.20 7.60 14.79
N GLN A 126 9.06 6.63 15.14
CA GLN A 126 10.26 6.27 14.36
C GLN A 126 10.00 5.13 13.37
N ALA A 127 8.80 4.55 13.35
CA ALA A 127 8.46 3.48 12.42
C ALA A 127 8.51 3.99 10.97
N ARG A 128 9.08 3.18 10.09
CA ARG A 128 9.08 3.42 8.63
C ARG A 128 8.18 2.40 7.97
N ILE A 129 7.11 2.87 7.32
CA ILE A 129 6.08 2.01 6.75
C ILE A 129 6.10 2.15 5.23
N LEU A 130 6.28 1.02 4.53
CA LEU A 130 6.13 0.95 3.08
C LEU A 130 4.70 0.52 2.73
N ALA A 131 3.88 1.45 2.23
CA ALA A 131 2.54 1.18 1.74
C ALA A 131 2.54 1.05 0.22
N CYS A 132 2.16 -0.12 -0.30
CA CYS A 132 2.13 -0.41 -1.74
C CYS A 132 0.71 -0.68 -2.22
N ALA A 133 0.43 -0.32 -3.48
CA ALA A 133 -0.81 -0.67 -4.17
C ALA A 133 -0.52 -1.02 -5.64
N PRO A 134 -1.36 -1.86 -6.28
CA PRO A 134 -1.12 -2.32 -7.65
C PRO A 134 -1.39 -1.26 -8.72
N SER A 135 -2.10 -0.17 -8.39
CA SER A 135 -2.35 0.96 -9.31
C SER A 135 -1.98 2.28 -8.66
N ASN A 136 -1.56 3.24 -9.50
CA ASN A 136 -1.25 4.61 -9.04
C ASN A 136 -2.46 5.27 -8.37
N SER A 137 -3.67 5.05 -8.90
CA SER A 137 -4.90 5.60 -8.30
C SER A 137 -5.14 5.07 -6.88
N ALA A 138 -4.89 3.78 -6.63
CA ALA A 138 -5.03 3.20 -5.30
C ALA A 138 -3.92 3.68 -4.34
N ALA A 139 -2.69 3.85 -4.84
CA ALA A 139 -1.58 4.42 -4.07
C ALA A 139 -1.87 5.88 -3.69
N ASN A 140 -2.35 6.70 -4.63
CA ASN A 140 -2.76 8.07 -4.38
C ASN A 140 -3.86 8.15 -3.32
N LEU A 141 -4.86 7.27 -3.39
CA LEU A 141 -5.92 7.20 -2.39
C LEU A 141 -5.36 6.91 -0.99
N ILE A 142 -4.39 6.01 -0.86
CA ILE A 142 -3.75 5.74 0.45
C ILE A 142 -3.04 7.01 0.95
N ALA A 143 -2.24 7.65 0.10
CA ALA A 143 -1.49 8.86 0.44
C ALA A 143 -2.42 10.03 0.83
N GLU A 144 -3.48 10.27 0.08
CA GLU A 144 -4.48 11.31 0.36
C GLU A 144 -5.19 11.08 1.70
N ARG A 145 -5.49 9.82 2.04
CA ARG A 145 -6.14 9.51 3.33
C ARG A 145 -5.16 9.65 4.50
N LEU A 146 -3.88 9.38 4.28
CA LEU A 146 -2.84 9.57 5.30
C LEU A 146 -2.50 11.04 5.51
N SER A 147 -2.53 11.88 4.47
CA SER A 147 -2.24 13.32 4.58
C SER A 147 -3.25 14.10 5.42
N ALA A 148 -4.44 13.54 5.67
CA ALA A 148 -5.38 14.10 6.63
C ALA A 148 -4.87 14.05 8.09
N GLY A 149 -3.90 13.17 8.39
CA GLY A 149 -3.36 12.97 9.74
C GLY A 149 -1.83 13.11 9.85
N LEU A 150 -1.11 13.21 8.73
CA LEU A 150 0.34 13.29 8.66
C LEU A 150 0.78 14.53 7.87
N ASN A 151 1.93 15.10 8.23
CA ASN A 151 2.56 16.16 7.44
C ASN A 151 3.44 15.56 6.32
N THR A 152 3.96 16.43 5.44
CA THR A 152 4.77 16.02 4.29
C THR A 152 6.03 15.23 4.70
N ASP A 153 6.71 15.64 5.77
CA ASP A 153 7.94 14.99 6.26
C ASP A 153 7.68 13.60 6.87
N GLN A 154 6.44 13.31 7.26
CA GLN A 154 6.03 12.00 7.76
C GLN A 154 5.55 11.07 6.64
N LEU A 155 5.15 11.63 5.49
CA LEU A 155 4.68 10.89 4.33
C LEU A 155 5.81 10.43 3.41
N PHE A 156 6.93 11.17 3.37
CA PHE A 156 8.02 10.99 2.41
C PHE A 156 9.39 10.90 3.07
#